data_AF-M1WE17-F1
#
_entry.id   AF-M1WE17-F1
#
_cell.length_a   1.000
_cell.length_b   1.000
_cell.length_c   1.000
_cell.angle_alpha   90.00
_cell.angle_beta   90.00
_cell.angle_gamma   90.00
#
_symmetry.space_group_name_H-M   'P 1'
#
loop_
_entity.id
_entity.type
_entity.pdbx_description
1 polymer ?
#
loop_
_entity_poly.entity_id
_entity_poly.type
_entity_poly.pdbx_seq_one_letter_code
_entity_poly.pdbx_strand_id
1 'polypeptide(L)'
;MSSWRDEYLTSLKDAELQSPVNQELIQTCSQMADRISALEASNAALEARASKAPKAKASKSGALPITDDPAIAQLRLDLAESLRSKGVTEGRLRAAEEELSKLRTKTKDDARSVKALSTERALLTTRLKDREHELREKRKLLEDVQDEMITLNLQMSMAEKERDKVKRENKELVERWMARMAQEAEAMNLANEPLLGT
;
A
#
# COMPACT_ATOMS: atom_id res chain seq x y z
N MET A 1 23.88 30.85 8.18
CA MET A 1 22.72 29.98 7.94
C MET A 1 23.07 29.15 6.72
N SER A 2 23.14 27.83 6.86
CA SER A 2 23.35 26.91 5.73
C SER A 2 22.37 27.24 4.62
N SER A 3 22.81 27.24 3.36
CA SER A 3 21.90 27.48 2.26
C SER A 3 20.96 26.27 2.15
N TRP A 4 19.68 26.49 1.88
CA TRP A 4 18.69 25.43 1.69
C TRP A 4 19.12 24.41 0.61
N ARG A 5 19.97 24.85 -0.33
CA ARG A 5 20.59 24.02 -1.35
C ARG A 5 21.57 23.02 -0.75
N ASP A 6 22.39 23.44 0.21
CA ASP A 6 23.34 22.55 0.88
C ASP A 6 22.62 21.52 1.75
N GLU A 7 21.55 21.93 2.44
CA GLU A 7 20.68 21.03 3.21
C GLU A 7 19.99 20.00 2.31
N TYR A 8 19.49 20.43 1.15
CA TYR A 8 18.87 19.53 0.17
C TYR A 8 19.88 18.52 -0.41
N LEU A 9 21.08 18.97 -0.80
CA LEU A 9 22.13 18.09 -1.31
C LEU A 9 22.62 17.10 -0.25
N THR A 10 22.66 17.52 1.02
CA THR A 10 23.05 16.64 2.12
C THR A 10 21.97 15.58 2.38
N SER A 11 20.70 15.99 2.42
CA SER A 11 19.57 15.06 2.56
C SER A 11 19.48 14.04 1.41
N LEU A 12 19.79 14.45 0.18
CA LEU A 12 19.80 13.54 -0.97
C LEU A 12 20.92 12.51 -0.86
N LYS A 13 22.12 12.92 -0.44
CA LYS A 13 23.24 12.01 -0.19
C LYS A 13 22.94 11.03 0.95
N ASP A 14 22.34 11.52 2.02
CA ASP A 14 21.95 10.66 3.15
C ASP A 14 20.87 9.65 2.74
N ALA A 15 19.91 10.05 1.92
CA ALA A 15 18.90 9.15 1.35
C ALA A 15 19.52 8.11 0.40
N GLU A 16 20.52 8.49 -0.40
CA GLU A 16 21.27 7.54 -1.24
C GLU A 16 22.11 6.56 -0.42
N LEU A 17 22.78 7.02 0.64
CA LEU A 17 23.54 6.18 1.57
C LEU A 17 22.65 5.19 2.34
N GLN A 18 21.44 5.62 2.70
CA GLN A 18 20.44 4.80 3.38
C GLN A 18 19.62 3.94 2.43
N SER A 19 19.83 4.07 1.11
CA SER A 19 19.14 3.23 0.13
C SER A 19 19.57 1.76 0.31
N PRO A 20 18.62 0.84 0.53
CA PRO A 20 18.94 -0.58 0.77
C PRO A 20 19.64 -1.22 -0.43
N VAL A 21 19.36 -0.74 -1.65
CA VAL A 21 20.01 -1.22 -2.88
C VAL A 21 21.51 -0.90 -2.89
N ASN A 22 21.92 0.27 -2.38
CA ASN A 22 23.33 0.62 -2.29
C ASN A 22 24.04 -0.20 -1.21
N GLN A 23 23.37 -0.48 -0.09
CA GLN A 23 23.91 -1.34 0.96
C GLN A 23 24.11 -2.78 0.48
N GLU A 24 23.12 -3.35 -0.23
CA GLU A 24 23.22 -4.69 -0.81
C GLU A 24 24.34 -4.77 -1.87
N LEU A 25 24.49 -3.73 -2.71
CA LEU A 25 25.56 -3.69 -3.70
C LEU A 25 26.94 -3.63 -3.03
N ILE A 26 27.11 -2.81 -2.00
CA ILE A 26 28.38 -2.73 -1.25
C ILE A 26 28.68 -4.06 -0.55
N GLN A 27 27.69 -4.68 0.08
CA GLN A 27 27.85 -5.98 0.73
C GLN A 27 28.22 -7.09 -0.27
N THR A 28 27.57 -7.13 -1.44
CA THR A 28 27.90 -8.12 -2.48
C THR A 28 29.28 -7.89 -3.07
N CYS A 29 29.70 -6.63 -3.29
CA CYS A 29 31.05 -6.30 -3.71
C CYS A 29 32.09 -6.72 -2.66
N SER A 30 31.84 -6.49 -1.37
CA SER A 30 32.71 -6.95 -0.28
C SER A 30 32.84 -8.48 -0.26
N GLN A 31 31.71 -9.19 -0.35
CA GLN A 31 31.69 -10.65 -0.35
C GLN A 31 32.40 -11.24 -1.57
N MET A 32 32.33 -10.59 -2.73
CA MET A 32 33.09 -10.99 -3.92
C MET A 32 34.59 -10.77 -3.72
N ALA A 33 35.01 -9.64 -3.14
CA ALA A 33 36.41 -9.37 -2.85
C ALA A 33 37.01 -10.41 -1.88
N ASP A 34 36.27 -10.80 -0.84
CA ASP A 34 36.69 -11.85 0.09
C ASP A 34 36.82 -13.21 -0.60
N ARG A 35 35.88 -13.55 -1.50
CA ARG A 35 35.94 -14.78 -2.30
C ARG A 35 37.12 -14.80 -3.26
N ILE A 36 37.40 -13.68 -3.92
CA ILE A 36 38.56 -13.55 -4.82
C ILE A 36 39.85 -13.75 -4.03
N SER A 37 39.98 -13.09 -2.87
CA SER A 37 41.15 -13.23 -2.00
C SER A 37 41.35 -14.68 -1.53
N ALA A 38 40.27 -15.38 -1.17
CA ALA A 38 40.32 -16.79 -0.78
C ALA A 38 40.72 -17.72 -1.94
N LEU A 39 40.22 -17.44 -3.16
CA LEU A 39 40.59 -18.18 -4.36
C LEU A 39 42.05 -17.94 -4.76
N GLU A 40 42.53 -16.70 -4.68
CA GLU A 40 43.93 -16.35 -4.94
C GLU A 40 44.87 -17.04 -3.95
N ALA A 41 44.52 -17.07 -2.65
CA ALA A 41 45.27 -17.80 -1.64
C ALA A 41 45.30 -19.32 -1.89
N SER A 42 44.17 -19.90 -2.31
CA SER A 42 44.10 -21.32 -2.69
C SER A 42 44.95 -21.62 -3.92
N ASN A 43 44.92 -20.75 -4.94
CA ASN A 43 45.70 -20.91 -6.15
C ASN A 43 47.21 -20.82 -5.85
N ALA A 44 47.63 -19.85 -5.04
CA ALA A 44 49.01 -19.74 -4.58
C ALA A 44 49.49 -20.99 -3.80
N ALA A 45 48.62 -21.57 -2.97
CA ALA A 45 48.93 -22.82 -2.26
C ALA A 45 49.06 -24.03 -3.21
N LEU A 46 48.24 -24.08 -4.26
CA LEU A 46 48.33 -25.12 -5.30
C LEU A 46 49.59 -24.96 -6.15
N GLU A 47 49.97 -23.73 -6.52
CA GLU A 47 51.21 -23.45 -7.25
C GLU A 47 52.46 -23.78 -6.41
N ALA A 48 52.43 -23.50 -5.10
CA ALA A 48 53.49 -23.88 -4.16
C ALA A 48 53.61 -25.42 -4.00
N ARG A 49 52.50 -26.15 -4.19
CA ARG A 49 52.47 -27.61 -4.14
C ARG A 49 52.91 -28.23 -5.49
N ALA A 50 52.54 -27.61 -6.60
CA ALA A 50 52.95 -28.03 -7.95
C ALA A 50 54.46 -27.83 -8.18
N SER A 51 55.05 -26.77 -7.64
CA SER A 51 56.49 -26.48 -7.73
C SER A 51 57.36 -27.36 -6.82
N LYS A 52 56.77 -28.08 -5.86
CA LYS A 52 57.45 -29.06 -4.98
C LYS A 52 57.32 -30.53 -5.43
N ALA A 53 56.73 -30.82 -6.60
CA ALA A 53 56.65 -32.19 -7.11
C ALA A 53 58.05 -32.70 -7.57
N PRO A 54 58.55 -33.85 -7.07
CA PRO A 54 59.83 -34.38 -7.53
C PRO A 54 59.69 -34.93 -8.97
N LYS A 55 60.56 -34.48 -9.86
CA LYS A 55 60.70 -35.04 -11.23
C LYS A 55 61.19 -36.50 -11.13
N ALA A 56 60.28 -37.47 -11.25
CA ALA A 56 60.63 -38.86 -11.42
C ALA A 56 61.26 -39.05 -12.82
N LYS A 57 62.54 -39.47 -12.85
CA LYS A 57 63.24 -39.90 -14.07
C LYS A 57 62.70 -41.27 -14.49
N ALA A 58 62.24 -41.36 -15.73
CA ALA A 58 61.95 -42.62 -16.39
C ALA A 58 63.26 -43.39 -16.66
N SER A 59 63.36 -44.63 -16.20
CA SER A 59 64.36 -45.60 -16.63
C SER A 59 63.70 -46.91 -17.10
N LYS A 60 64.25 -47.41 -18.21
CA LYS A 60 63.89 -48.53 -19.05
C LYS A 60 63.64 -49.90 -18.37
N SER A 61 62.76 -50.65 -19.04
CA SER A 61 62.79 -52.10 -19.36
C SER A 61 62.99 -53.15 -18.26
N GLY A 62 62.03 -54.07 -18.18
CA GLY A 62 62.23 -55.40 -17.59
C GLY A 62 60.90 -56.15 -17.50
N ALA A 63 60.79 -57.27 -18.21
CA ALA A 63 59.60 -58.11 -18.23
C ALA A 63 59.45 -58.96 -16.95
N LEU A 64 58.22 -58.96 -16.42
CA LEU A 64 57.48 -59.98 -15.63
C LEU A 64 58.14 -60.51 -14.33
N PRO A 65 57.41 -60.52 -13.19
CA PRO A 65 56.30 -61.46 -13.02
C PRO A 65 55.06 -60.86 -12.32
N ILE A 66 53.99 -61.66 -12.28
CA ILE A 66 52.82 -61.45 -11.44
C ILE A 66 53.30 -61.31 -9.99
N THR A 67 53.24 -60.10 -9.44
CA THR A 67 53.38 -59.84 -8.01
C THR A 67 52.32 -58.84 -7.64
N ASP A 68 51.59 -59.11 -6.57
CA ASP A 68 50.73 -58.16 -5.88
C ASP A 68 51.55 -56.92 -5.51
N ASP A 69 51.60 -55.95 -6.41
CA ASP A 69 52.34 -54.72 -6.23
C ASP A 69 51.49 -53.80 -5.34
N PRO A 70 51.91 -53.50 -4.09
CA PRO A 70 51.12 -52.71 -3.14
C PRO A 70 50.74 -51.34 -3.70
N ALA A 71 51.53 -50.81 -4.65
CA ALA A 71 51.19 -49.58 -5.37
C ALA A 71 49.94 -49.73 -6.26
N ILE A 72 49.77 -50.86 -6.94
CA ILE A 72 48.59 -51.15 -7.77
C ILE A 72 47.35 -51.36 -6.89
N ALA A 73 47.50 -52.00 -5.74
CA ALA A 73 46.42 -52.15 -4.76
C ALA A 73 45.96 -50.79 -4.20
N GLN A 74 46.90 -49.90 -3.87
CA GLN A 74 46.60 -48.54 -3.41
C GLN A 74 45.85 -47.72 -4.48
N LEU A 75 46.31 -47.76 -5.73
CA LEU A 75 45.65 -47.07 -6.85
C LEU A 75 44.21 -47.56 -7.08
N ARG A 76 43.95 -48.86 -6.90
CA ARG A 76 42.58 -49.42 -7.01
C ARG A 76 41.68 -48.92 -5.89
N LEU A 77 42.22 -48.77 -4.67
CA LEU A 77 41.49 -48.25 -3.52
C LEU A 77 41.17 -46.76 -3.71
N ASP A 78 42.16 -45.97 -4.13
CA ASP A 78 42.00 -44.54 -4.43
C ASP A 78 40.98 -44.30 -5.56
N LEU A 79 40.98 -45.15 -6.60
CA LEU A 79 39.97 -45.10 -7.67
C LEU A 79 38.58 -45.42 -7.14
N ALA A 80 38.43 -46.45 -6.31
CA ALA A 80 37.15 -46.82 -5.71
C ALA A 80 36.61 -45.72 -4.78
N GLU A 81 37.49 -45.06 -4.02
CA GLU A 81 37.14 -43.92 -3.19
C GLU A 81 36.77 -42.69 -4.02
N SER A 82 37.50 -42.43 -5.10
CA SER A 82 37.17 -41.37 -6.07
C SER A 82 35.80 -41.59 -6.70
N LEU A 83 35.48 -42.82 -7.15
CA LEU A 83 34.17 -43.16 -7.71
C LEU A 83 33.04 -43.02 -6.68
N ARG A 84 33.27 -43.41 -5.42
CA ARG A 84 32.31 -43.18 -4.32
C ARG A 84 32.08 -41.68 -4.09
N SER A 85 33.15 -40.90 -4.01
CA SER A 85 33.06 -39.44 -3.81
C SER A 85 32.32 -38.76 -4.97
N LYS A 86 32.56 -39.23 -6.21
CA LYS A 86 31.87 -38.76 -7.40
C LYS A 86 30.38 -39.08 -7.34
N GLY A 87 29.99 -40.30 -7.00
CA GLY A 87 28.57 -40.66 -6.86
C GLY A 87 27.84 -39.82 -5.80
N VAL A 88 28.48 -39.56 -4.66
CA VAL A 88 27.90 -38.71 -3.60
C VAL A 88 27.75 -37.26 -4.07
N THR A 89 28.74 -36.71 -4.76
CA THR A 89 28.69 -35.33 -5.26
C THR A 89 27.69 -35.17 -6.41
N GLU A 90 27.60 -36.13 -7.33
CA GLU A 90 26.57 -36.17 -8.37
C GLU A 90 25.16 -36.25 -7.79
N GLY A 91 24.95 -37.05 -6.73
CA GLY A 91 23.67 -37.12 -6.02
C GLY A 91 23.29 -35.79 -5.37
N ARG A 92 24.25 -35.13 -4.70
CA ARG A 92 24.04 -33.79 -4.11
C ARG A 92 23.76 -32.73 -5.18
N LEU A 93 24.44 -32.81 -6.33
CA LEU A 93 24.21 -31.89 -7.45
C LEU A 93 22.79 -32.03 -7.99
N ARG A 94 22.32 -33.26 -8.25
CA ARG A 94 20.95 -33.50 -8.72
C ARG A 94 19.90 -32.99 -7.72
N ALA A 95 20.08 -33.28 -6.44
CA ALA A 95 19.17 -32.78 -5.40
C ALA A 95 19.14 -31.25 -5.36
N ALA A 96 20.30 -30.59 -5.47
CA ALA A 96 20.37 -29.13 -5.53
C ALA A 96 19.69 -28.55 -6.78
N GLU A 97 19.86 -29.19 -7.95
CA GLU A 97 19.21 -28.79 -9.21
C GLU A 97 17.68 -28.92 -9.12
N GLU A 98 17.18 -30.00 -8.53
CA GLU A 98 15.75 -30.21 -8.29
C GLU A 98 15.18 -29.13 -7.37
N GLU A 99 15.83 -28.85 -6.24
CA GLU A 99 15.39 -27.79 -5.32
C GLU A 99 15.43 -26.41 -5.98
N LEU A 100 16.46 -26.12 -6.79
CA LEU A 100 16.54 -24.88 -7.53
C LEU A 100 15.39 -24.76 -8.53
N SER A 101 15.02 -25.85 -9.22
CA SER A 101 13.87 -25.86 -10.12
C SER A 101 12.55 -25.58 -9.38
N LYS A 102 12.34 -26.17 -8.20
CA LYS A 102 11.15 -25.95 -7.34
C LYS A 102 11.09 -24.52 -6.81
N LEU A 103 12.23 -23.98 -6.38
CA LEU A 103 12.29 -22.60 -5.91
C LEU A 103 11.99 -21.64 -7.06
N ARG A 104 12.51 -21.89 -8.28
CA ARG A 104 12.19 -21.06 -9.46
C ARG A 104 10.71 -21.09 -9.82
N THR A 105 10.03 -22.22 -9.76
CA THR A 105 8.59 -22.28 -10.03
C THR A 105 7.82 -21.53 -8.95
N LYS A 106 8.14 -21.77 -7.68
CA LYS A 106 7.51 -21.08 -6.55
C LYS A 106 7.70 -19.57 -6.62
N THR A 107 8.91 -19.07 -6.89
CA THR A 107 9.16 -17.63 -7.04
C THR A 107 8.34 -17.02 -8.19
N LYS A 108 8.14 -17.76 -9.30
CA LYS A 108 7.26 -17.29 -10.39
C LYS A 108 5.80 -17.23 -9.98
N ASP A 109 5.33 -18.19 -9.19
CA ASP A 109 3.96 -18.23 -8.69
C ASP A 109 3.71 -17.11 -7.67
N ASP A 110 4.64 -16.94 -6.72
CA ASP A 110 4.60 -15.88 -5.74
C ASP A 110 4.63 -14.50 -6.42
N ALA A 111 5.50 -14.30 -7.43
CA ALA A 111 5.54 -13.06 -8.19
C ALA A 111 4.23 -12.76 -8.96
N ARG A 112 3.54 -13.81 -9.45
CA ARG A 112 2.21 -13.65 -10.06
C ARG A 112 1.15 -13.26 -9.03
N SER A 113 1.16 -13.92 -7.87
CA SER A 113 0.24 -13.61 -6.76
C SER A 113 0.43 -12.19 -6.25
N VAL A 114 1.68 -11.76 -6.03
CA VAL A 114 2.01 -10.39 -5.60
C VAL A 114 1.51 -9.36 -6.61
N LYS A 115 1.66 -9.61 -7.92
CA LYS A 115 1.13 -8.70 -8.95
C LYS A 115 -0.39 -8.63 -8.90
N ALA A 116 -1.08 -9.76 -8.81
CA ALA A 116 -2.54 -9.81 -8.72
C ALA A 116 -3.04 -9.03 -7.49
N LEU A 117 -2.51 -9.33 -6.31
CA LEU A 117 -2.85 -8.63 -5.06
C LEU A 117 -2.53 -7.13 -5.13
N SER A 118 -1.44 -6.73 -5.78
CA SER A 118 -1.09 -5.31 -5.96
C SER A 118 -2.11 -4.58 -6.84
N THR A 119 -2.56 -5.21 -7.93
CA THR A 119 -3.60 -4.63 -8.80
C THR A 119 -4.96 -4.54 -8.09
N GLU A 120 -5.33 -5.55 -7.31
CA GLU A 120 -6.56 -5.54 -6.52
C GLU A 120 -6.51 -4.46 -5.44
N ARG A 121 -5.38 -4.33 -4.73
CA ARG A 121 -5.17 -3.25 -3.77
C ARG A 121 -5.34 -1.88 -4.42
N ALA A 122 -4.78 -1.65 -5.60
CA ALA A 122 -4.92 -0.38 -6.32
C ALA A 122 -6.38 -0.09 -6.70
N LEU A 123 -7.10 -1.12 -7.17
CA LEU A 123 -8.52 -1.02 -7.52
C LEU A 123 -9.40 -0.76 -6.28
N LEU A 124 -9.15 -1.43 -5.16
CA LEU A 124 -9.88 -1.20 -3.92
C LEU A 124 -9.58 0.19 -3.35
N THR A 125 -8.34 0.65 -3.44
CA THR A 125 -7.94 1.99 -2.98
C THR A 125 -8.64 3.10 -3.77
N THR A 126 -8.77 2.95 -5.09
CA THR A 126 -9.50 3.91 -5.93
C THR A 126 -11.00 3.92 -5.59
N ARG A 127 -11.62 2.75 -5.49
CA ARG A 127 -13.02 2.62 -5.06
C ARG A 127 -13.29 3.24 -3.69
N LEU A 128 -12.38 3.05 -2.73
CA LEU A 128 -12.50 3.66 -1.40
C LEU A 128 -12.53 5.18 -1.50
N LYS A 129 -11.60 5.77 -2.25
CA LYS A 129 -11.55 7.22 -2.48
C LYS A 129 -12.83 7.73 -3.12
N ASP A 130 -13.32 7.05 -4.16
CA ASP A 130 -14.57 7.45 -4.83
C ASP A 130 -15.74 7.46 -3.86
N ARG A 131 -15.84 6.46 -2.98
CA ARG A 131 -16.87 6.41 -1.94
C ARG A 131 -16.69 7.48 -0.87
N GLU A 132 -15.47 7.81 -0.48
CA GLU A 132 -15.18 8.92 0.42
C GLU A 132 -15.56 10.28 -0.20
N HIS A 133 -15.37 10.45 -1.50
CA HIS A 133 -15.82 11.63 -2.25
C HIS A 133 -17.35 11.71 -2.26
N GLU A 134 -18.03 10.63 -2.64
CA GLU A 134 -19.50 10.54 -2.65
C GLU A 134 -20.10 10.83 -1.26
N LEU A 135 -19.51 10.28 -0.20
CA LEU A 135 -19.97 10.52 1.17
C LEU A 135 -19.78 11.97 1.61
N ARG A 136 -18.71 12.65 1.16
CA ARG A 136 -18.50 14.07 1.43
C ARG A 136 -19.54 14.93 0.72
N GLU A 137 -19.80 14.66 -0.54
CA GLU A 137 -20.81 15.38 -1.32
C GLU A 137 -22.22 15.18 -0.77
N LYS A 138 -22.56 13.95 -0.39
CA LYS A 138 -23.83 13.64 0.29
C LYS A 138 -23.99 14.37 1.61
N ARG A 139 -22.93 14.48 2.42
CA ARG A 139 -22.97 15.26 3.67
C ARG A 139 -23.22 16.74 3.39
N LYS A 140 -22.52 17.31 2.40
CA LYS A 140 -22.74 18.70 1.99
C LYS A 140 -24.18 18.93 1.52
N LEU A 141 -24.72 18.04 0.68
CA LEU A 141 -26.10 18.13 0.23
C LEU A 141 -27.10 18.05 1.40
N LEU A 142 -26.83 17.22 2.41
CA LEU A 142 -27.67 17.15 3.61
C LEU A 142 -27.63 18.45 4.41
N GLU A 143 -26.46 19.07 4.55
CA GLU A 143 -26.31 20.39 5.20
C GLU A 143 -27.12 21.44 4.42
N ASP A 144 -26.95 21.52 3.10
CA ASP A 144 -27.68 22.47 2.24
C ASP A 144 -29.21 22.30 2.38
N VAL A 145 -29.71 21.05 2.36
CA VAL A 145 -31.15 20.76 2.54
C VAL A 145 -31.64 21.12 3.95
N GLN A 146 -30.81 20.92 4.98
CA GLN A 146 -31.16 21.31 6.35
C GLN A 146 -31.26 22.83 6.49
N ASP A 147 -30.33 23.58 5.89
CA ASP A 147 -30.35 25.04 5.89
C ASP A 147 -31.57 25.59 5.14
N GLU A 148 -31.93 24.99 4.00
CA GLU A 148 -33.16 25.32 3.27
C GLU A 148 -34.41 25.01 4.10
N MET A 149 -34.46 23.86 4.78
CA MET A 149 -35.59 23.49 5.64
C MET A 149 -35.76 24.47 6.81
N ILE A 150 -34.67 24.88 7.45
CA ILE A 150 -34.69 25.90 8.52
C ILE A 150 -35.20 27.23 7.97
N THR A 151 -34.71 27.64 6.80
CA THR A 151 -35.11 28.88 6.14
C THR A 151 -36.60 28.88 5.81
N LEU A 152 -37.11 27.79 5.23
CA LEU A 152 -38.53 27.63 4.92
C LEU A 152 -39.40 27.64 6.17
N ASN A 153 -38.96 26.97 7.24
CA ASN A 153 -39.70 26.95 8.51
C ASN A 153 -39.76 28.35 9.15
N LEU A 154 -38.69 29.14 9.04
CA LEU A 154 -38.68 30.53 9.48
C LEU A 154 -39.65 31.40 8.66
N GLN A 155 -39.60 31.28 7.32
CA GLN A 155 -40.52 31.99 6.43
C GLN A 155 -41.97 31.63 6.71
N MET A 156 -42.27 30.35 6.94
CA MET A 156 -43.60 29.88 7.29
C MET A 156 -44.07 30.47 8.62
N SER A 157 -43.22 30.44 9.65
CA SER A 157 -43.54 31.04 10.96
C SER A 157 -43.83 32.55 10.85
N MET A 158 -43.07 33.27 10.02
CA MET A 158 -43.33 34.69 9.75
C MET A 158 -44.66 34.89 9.02
N ALA A 159 -44.96 34.09 8.00
CA ALA A 159 -46.21 34.16 7.25
C ALA A 159 -47.42 33.85 8.15
N GLU A 160 -47.32 32.86 9.03
CA GLU A 160 -48.37 32.55 10.01
C GLU A 160 -48.61 33.71 10.99
N LYS A 161 -47.54 34.35 11.47
CA LYS A 161 -47.64 35.52 12.35
C LYS A 161 -48.32 36.70 11.67
N GLU A 162 -47.96 37.00 10.42
CA GLU A 162 -48.61 38.08 9.66
C GLU A 162 -50.06 37.75 9.33
N ARG A 163 -50.37 36.50 8.99
CA ARG A 163 -51.75 36.03 8.82
C ARG A 163 -52.58 36.27 10.09
N ASP A 164 -52.04 35.90 11.26
CA ASP A 164 -52.77 36.06 12.53
C ASP A 164 -52.93 37.50 12.94
N LYS A 165 -51.95 38.35 12.59
CA LYS A 165 -52.04 39.80 12.74
C LYS A 165 -53.17 40.38 11.89
N VAL A 166 -53.18 40.09 10.59
CA VAL A 166 -54.22 40.56 9.68
C VAL A 166 -55.59 40.04 10.09
N LYS A 167 -55.70 38.78 10.52
CA LYS A 167 -56.97 38.22 11.04
C LYS A 167 -57.50 38.98 12.25
N ARG A 168 -56.62 39.32 13.21
CA ARG A 168 -57.01 40.13 14.38
C ARG A 168 -57.43 41.54 13.98
N GLU A 169 -56.63 42.23 13.17
CA GLU A 169 -56.93 43.58 12.70
C GLU A 169 -58.26 43.62 11.92
N ASN A 170 -58.52 42.62 11.07
CA ASN A 170 -59.78 42.49 10.34
C ASN A 170 -60.97 42.29 11.30
N LYS A 171 -60.83 41.40 12.29
CA LYS A 171 -61.87 41.19 13.32
C LYS A 171 -62.19 42.48 14.06
N GLU A 172 -61.17 43.21 14.51
CA GLU A 172 -61.35 44.49 15.20
C GLU A 172 -62.02 45.56 14.32
N LEU A 173 -61.71 45.59 13.02
CA LEU A 173 -62.36 46.49 12.07
C LEU A 173 -63.83 46.13 11.85
N VAL A 174 -64.14 44.85 11.70
CA VAL A 174 -65.52 44.37 11.56
C VAL A 174 -66.30 44.66 12.83
N GLU A 175 -65.75 44.39 14.01
CA GLU A 175 -66.40 44.70 15.29
C GLU A 175 -66.68 46.20 15.45
N ARG A 176 -65.70 47.06 15.13
CA ARG A 176 -65.88 48.52 15.15
C ARG A 176 -66.94 48.98 14.16
N TRP A 177 -66.94 48.42 12.96
CA TRP A 177 -67.93 48.74 11.94
C TRP A 177 -69.33 48.29 12.35
N MET A 178 -69.48 47.07 12.86
CA MET A 178 -70.75 46.54 13.38
C MET A 178 -71.31 47.38 14.53
N ALA A 179 -70.45 47.81 15.47
CA ALA A 179 -70.86 48.70 16.56
C ALA A 179 -71.37 50.06 16.03
N ARG A 180 -70.68 50.64 15.05
CA ARG A 180 -71.12 51.89 14.41
C ARG A 180 -72.45 51.71 13.66
N MET A 181 -72.58 50.64 12.88
CA MET A 181 -73.81 50.34 12.15
C MET A 181 -74.99 50.08 13.09
N ALA A 182 -74.75 49.43 14.25
CA ALA A 182 -75.78 49.24 15.27
C ALA A 182 -76.26 50.59 15.84
N GLN A 183 -75.33 51.50 16.16
CA GLN A 183 -75.68 52.86 16.60
C GLN A 183 -76.46 53.64 15.53
N GLU A 184 -76.04 53.56 14.26
CA GLU A 184 -76.74 54.21 13.15
C GLU A 184 -78.16 53.63 12.97
N ALA A 185 -78.32 52.31 13.09
CA ALA A 185 -79.63 51.66 13.05
C ALA A 185 -80.53 52.03 14.24
N GLU A 186 -79.99 52.06 15.46
CA GLU A 186 -80.71 52.51 16.66
C GLU A 186 -81.15 53.97 16.54
N ALA A 187 -80.28 54.86 16.06
CA ALA A 187 -80.61 56.26 15.83
C ALA A 187 -81.71 56.43 14.77
N MET A 188 -81.65 55.65 13.69
CA MET A 188 -82.68 55.67 12.65
C MET A 188 -84.02 55.11 13.15
N ASN A 189 -84.01 54.07 13.98
CA ASN A 189 -85.21 53.53 14.62
C ASN A 189 -85.84 54.55 15.56
N LEU A 190 -85.04 55.25 16.38
CA LEU A 190 -85.50 56.31 17.27
C LEU A 190 -86.10 57.49 16.49
N ALA A 191 -85.52 57.83 15.34
CA ALA A 191 -86.04 58.88 14.46
C ALA A 191 -87.35 58.48 13.73
N ASN A 192 -87.63 57.18 13.60
CA ASN A 192 -88.84 56.64 12.98
C ASN A 192 -89.90 56.18 14.00
N GLU A 193 -89.62 56.22 15.31
CA GLU A 193 -90.64 55.97 16.33
C GLU A 193 -91.69 57.09 16.27
N PRO A 194 -92.97 56.76 16.06
CA PRO A 194 -94.02 57.78 16.06
C PRO A 194 -94.10 58.38 17.47
N LEU A 195 -94.18 59.72 17.55
CA LEU A 195 -94.58 60.47 18.75
C LEU A 195 -95.99 60.03 19.20
N LEU A 196 -96.11 58.85 19.79
CA LEU A 196 -97.31 58.39 20.47
C LEU A 196 -97.25 58.86 21.91
N GLY A 197 -97.64 60.13 22.09
CA GLY A 197 -97.74 60.78 23.38
C GLY A 197 -98.55 62.07 23.31
N THR A 198 -99.85 61.96 23.06
CA THR A 198 -100.91 62.68 23.78
C THR A 198 -102.16 61.80 23.84
#